data_AF-A0A182SII5-F1
#
_entry.id   AF-A0A182SII5-F1
#
_cell.length_a   1.000
_cell.length_b   1.000
_cell.length_c   1.000
_cell.angle_alpha   90.00
_cell.angle_beta   90.00
_cell.angle_gamma   90.00
#
_symmetry.space_group_name_H-M   'P 1'
#
loop_
_entity.id
_entity.type
_entity.pdbx_description
1 polymer ?
#
loop_
_entity_poly.entity_id
_entity_poly.type
_entity_poly.pdbx_seq_one_letter_code
_entity_poly.pdbx_strand_id
1 'polypeptide(L)'
;MRAAVVLLAACATLAAAQFNTHQWADRSGIVHLFEWKWDDIAAECENFLAPRGYAGVQVSPPTENAVIGGDFRRPWWERYQPMSYNLVTRSGTEAQFASMVRRCNDVGVRIYVDLVINHMADLVGGGGTAGSTANRPNFSFPGVPFSVTDFNPPCLITNYNDPIMVRNCQLVSLPDLNQGIPWVRDKIVELMNHLIGLGVA
;
A
#
# COMPACT_ATOMS: atom_id res chain seq x y z
N MET A 1 6.91 13.66 47.21
CA MET A 1 6.12 12.42 46.99
C MET A 1 4.94 12.63 46.04
N ARG A 2 4.03 13.61 46.28
CA ARG A 2 2.86 13.86 45.41
C ARG A 2 3.20 14.26 43.97
N ALA A 3 4.18 15.14 43.76
CA ALA A 3 4.61 15.55 42.42
C ALA A 3 5.21 14.39 41.60
N ALA A 4 5.98 13.49 42.24
CA ALA A 4 6.56 12.34 41.57
C ALA A 4 5.49 11.32 41.13
N VAL A 5 4.45 11.11 41.95
CA VAL A 5 3.32 10.23 41.62
C VAL A 5 2.50 10.80 40.45
N VAL A 6 2.26 12.11 40.42
CA VAL A 6 1.57 12.79 39.31
C VAL A 6 2.39 12.71 38.02
N LEU A 7 3.72 12.89 38.09
CA LEU A 7 4.60 12.78 36.93
C LEU A 7 4.64 11.35 36.37
N LEU A 8 4.73 10.34 37.24
CA LEU A 8 4.69 8.92 36.87
C LEU A 8 3.35 8.53 36.23
N ALA A 9 2.23 9.00 36.77
CA ALA A 9 0.91 8.77 36.19
C ALA A 9 0.77 9.41 34.81
N ALA A 10 1.28 10.65 34.63
CA ALA A 10 1.27 11.34 33.34
C ALA A 10 2.14 10.63 32.29
N CYS A 11 3.34 10.16 32.66
CA CYS A 11 4.21 9.38 31.77
C CYS A 11 3.58 8.03 31.40
N ALA A 12 2.91 7.35 32.32
CA ALA A 12 2.21 6.08 32.05
C ALA A 12 1.03 6.27 31.08
N THR A 13 0.28 7.36 31.20
CA THR A 13 -0.83 7.68 30.26
C THR A 13 -0.33 8.03 28.85
N LEU A 14 0.82 8.70 28.73
CA LEU A 14 1.43 9.03 27.43
C LEU A 14 1.98 7.78 26.72
N ALA A 15 2.52 6.81 27.47
CA ALA A 15 3.01 5.56 26.90
C ALA A 15 1.89 4.66 26.35
N ALA A 16 0.69 4.68 26.96
CA ALA A 16 -0.47 3.92 26.48
C ALA A 16 -1.11 4.49 25.21
N ALA A 17 -0.91 5.79 24.93
CA ALA A 17 -1.50 6.46 23.75
C ALA A 17 -0.73 6.21 22.44
N GLN A 18 0.47 5.62 22.48
CA GLN A 18 1.35 5.52 21.32
C GLN A 18 1.05 4.33 20.37
N PHE A 19 0.16 3.41 20.74
CA PHE A 19 -0.14 2.22 19.93
C PHE A 19 -1.64 1.96 19.82
N ASN A 20 -2.37 2.81 19.11
CA ASN A 20 -3.73 2.50 18.71
C ASN A 20 -3.68 1.75 17.37
N THR A 21 -3.80 0.42 17.39
CA THR A 21 -3.82 -0.41 16.18
C THR A 21 -5.13 -0.27 15.40
N HIS A 22 -6.09 0.54 15.89
CA HIS A 22 -7.48 0.64 15.44
C HIS A 22 -8.26 -0.69 15.52
N GLN A 23 -7.73 -1.69 16.22
CA GLN A 23 -8.35 -2.99 16.41
C GLN A 23 -9.39 -2.97 17.54
N TRP A 24 -10.36 -3.87 17.49
CA TRP A 24 -11.27 -4.08 18.63
C TRP A 24 -10.55 -4.76 19.78
N ALA A 25 -10.97 -4.44 21.02
CA ALA A 25 -10.27 -4.85 22.23
C ALA A 25 -10.21 -6.39 22.45
N ASP A 26 -11.12 -7.14 21.84
CA ASP A 26 -11.25 -8.59 21.92
C ASP A 26 -10.58 -9.33 20.76
N ARG A 27 -9.73 -8.65 19.97
CA ARG A 27 -9.12 -9.20 18.75
C ARG A 27 -7.61 -9.05 18.74
N SER A 28 -6.94 -9.95 18.04
CA SER A 28 -5.49 -9.88 17.84
C SER A 28 -5.06 -10.53 16.53
N GLY A 29 -3.84 -10.23 16.08
CA GLY A 29 -3.27 -10.82 14.86
C GLY A 29 -3.78 -10.18 13.58
N ILE A 30 -2.83 -9.92 12.68
CA ILE A 30 -3.09 -9.47 11.30
C ILE A 30 -2.65 -10.59 10.37
N VAL A 31 -3.52 -10.99 9.45
CA VAL A 31 -3.21 -12.03 8.46
C VAL A 31 -2.86 -11.38 7.13
N HIS A 32 -1.73 -11.74 6.54
CA HIS A 32 -1.44 -11.37 5.15
C HIS A 32 -2.10 -12.38 4.21
N LEU A 33 -3.25 -12.02 3.64
CA LEU A 33 -3.95 -12.82 2.64
C LEU A 33 -3.37 -12.54 1.24
N PHE A 34 -2.14 -13.03 1.06
CA PHE A 34 -1.32 -12.77 -0.12
C PHE A 34 -1.97 -13.26 -1.41
N GLU A 35 -2.18 -12.35 -2.37
CA GLU A 35 -2.81 -12.56 -3.69
C GLU A 35 -4.29 -12.94 -3.67
N TRP A 36 -4.98 -12.86 -2.53
CA TRP A 36 -6.42 -13.15 -2.46
C TRP A 36 -7.25 -12.08 -3.18
N LYS A 37 -8.40 -12.47 -3.71
CA LYS A 37 -9.37 -11.55 -4.31
C LYS A 37 -10.21 -10.87 -3.24
N TRP A 38 -10.73 -9.69 -3.54
CA TRP A 38 -11.50 -8.89 -2.58
C TRP A 38 -12.73 -9.64 -2.05
N ASP A 39 -13.46 -10.32 -2.94
CA ASP A 39 -14.66 -11.06 -2.54
C ASP A 39 -14.34 -12.28 -1.66
N ASP A 40 -13.19 -12.93 -1.88
CA ASP A 40 -12.72 -14.06 -1.06
C ASP A 40 -12.31 -13.58 0.34
N ILE A 41 -11.61 -12.44 0.43
CA ILE A 41 -11.24 -11.82 1.72
C ILE A 41 -12.49 -11.41 2.49
N ALA A 42 -13.48 -10.83 1.82
CA ALA A 42 -14.74 -10.43 2.46
C ALA A 42 -15.46 -11.63 3.08
N ALA A 43 -15.51 -12.76 2.36
CA ALA A 43 -16.07 -14.00 2.89
C ALA A 43 -15.24 -14.57 4.05
N GLU A 44 -13.90 -14.51 3.96
CA GLU A 44 -13.00 -14.99 5.00
C GLU A 44 -13.10 -14.16 6.30
N CYS A 45 -13.30 -12.85 6.19
CA CYS A 45 -13.59 -11.96 7.32
C CYS A 45 -14.81 -12.43 8.12
N GLU A 46 -15.91 -12.74 7.43
CA GLU A 46 -17.19 -13.13 8.03
C GLU A 46 -17.18 -14.57 8.54
N ASN A 47 -16.66 -15.50 7.73
CA ASN A 47 -16.80 -16.95 7.99
C ASN A 47 -15.74 -17.49 8.95
N PHE A 48 -14.57 -16.86 9.03
CA PHE A 48 -13.44 -17.40 9.78
C PHE A 48 -12.75 -16.38 10.67
N LEU A 49 -12.27 -15.27 10.12
CA LEU A 49 -11.40 -14.35 10.85
C LEU A 49 -12.12 -13.72 12.04
N ALA A 50 -13.34 -13.20 11.85
CA ALA A 50 -14.10 -12.62 12.95
C ALA A 50 -14.49 -13.68 14.02
N PRO A 51 -15.07 -14.85 13.68
CA PRO A 51 -15.35 -15.90 14.66
C PRO A 51 -14.13 -16.41 15.43
N ARG A 52 -12.92 -16.26 14.87
CA ARG A 52 -11.66 -16.69 15.49
C ARG A 52 -10.89 -15.56 16.18
N GLY A 53 -11.46 -14.36 16.25
CA GLY A 53 -10.86 -13.23 16.99
C GLY A 53 -9.66 -12.58 16.29
N TYR A 54 -9.53 -12.73 14.97
CA TYR A 54 -8.51 -12.02 14.20
C TYR A 54 -8.83 -10.53 14.11
N ALA A 55 -7.80 -9.70 14.21
CA ALA A 55 -7.96 -8.25 14.25
C ALA A 55 -7.97 -7.58 12.88
N GLY A 56 -7.27 -8.14 11.90
CA GLY A 56 -7.25 -7.56 10.56
C GLY A 56 -6.57 -8.40 9.49
N VAL A 57 -6.59 -7.84 8.30
CA VAL A 57 -6.00 -8.41 7.09
C VAL A 57 -5.07 -7.38 6.46
N GLN A 58 -3.83 -7.78 6.16
CA GLN A 58 -3.01 -7.06 5.18
C GLN A 58 -3.34 -7.60 3.80
N VAL A 59 -3.72 -6.71 2.88
CA VAL A 59 -4.00 -7.05 1.48
C VAL A 59 -2.77 -6.79 0.61
N SER A 60 -2.61 -7.56 -0.46
CA SER A 60 -1.62 -7.25 -1.51
C SER A 60 -1.95 -5.89 -2.18
N PRO A 61 -0.98 -5.26 -2.89
CA PRO A 61 -1.17 -3.91 -3.43
C PRO A 61 -2.49 -3.73 -4.19
N PRO A 62 -3.32 -2.72 -3.82
CA PRO A 62 -4.64 -2.52 -4.42
C PRO A 62 -4.62 -1.57 -5.62
N THR A 63 -3.51 -0.87 -5.85
CA THR A 63 -3.32 0.06 -6.97
C THR A 63 -2.98 -0.68 -8.26
N GLU A 64 -3.37 -0.10 -9.39
CA GLU A 64 -3.06 -0.61 -10.73
C GLU A 64 -1.57 -0.87 -10.90
N ASN A 65 -1.24 -2.07 -11.33
CA ASN A 65 0.13 -2.53 -11.48
C ASN A 65 0.39 -3.02 -12.91
N ALA A 66 1.66 -3.18 -13.26
CA ALA A 66 2.06 -3.69 -14.57
C ALA A 66 1.59 -5.12 -14.79
N VAL A 67 1.13 -5.42 -16.01
CA VAL A 67 0.79 -6.78 -16.44
C VAL A 67 2.04 -7.43 -17.04
N ILE A 68 2.58 -8.44 -16.35
CA ILE A 68 3.86 -9.05 -16.75
C ILE A 68 3.61 -10.48 -17.24
N GLY A 69 3.48 -10.59 -18.57
CA GLY A 69 3.24 -11.84 -19.28
C GLY A 69 4.52 -12.59 -19.71
N GLY A 70 4.41 -13.37 -20.79
CA GLY A 70 5.52 -14.14 -21.34
C GLY A 70 6.00 -15.25 -20.39
N ASP A 71 7.32 -15.41 -20.31
CA ASP A 71 7.95 -16.48 -19.52
C ASP A 71 7.69 -16.36 -18.00
N PHE A 72 7.39 -15.15 -17.51
CA PHE A 72 7.11 -14.92 -16.09
C PHE A 72 5.67 -15.28 -15.67
N ARG A 73 4.75 -15.43 -16.62
CA ARG A 73 3.37 -15.92 -16.41
C ARG A 73 2.62 -15.24 -15.25
N ARG A 74 2.51 -13.90 -15.27
CA ARG A 74 1.79 -13.10 -14.26
C ARG A 74 2.33 -13.32 -12.84
N PRO A 75 3.63 -13.06 -12.63
CA PRO A 75 4.30 -13.35 -11.37
C PRO A 75 3.75 -12.47 -10.24
N TRP A 76 3.82 -12.94 -8.99
CA TRP A 76 3.31 -12.18 -7.83
C TRP A 76 3.93 -10.78 -7.69
N TRP A 77 5.20 -10.64 -8.07
CA TRP A 77 5.94 -9.39 -7.93
C TRP A 77 5.50 -8.31 -8.92
N GLU A 78 4.65 -8.64 -9.91
CA GLU A 78 4.08 -7.64 -10.83
C GLU A 78 3.26 -6.59 -10.08
N ARG A 79 2.68 -6.93 -8.92
CA ARG A 79 1.95 -6.00 -8.04
C ARG A 79 2.79 -4.88 -7.46
N TYR A 80 4.10 -5.08 -7.37
CA TYR A 80 5.05 -4.10 -6.85
C TYR A 80 5.65 -3.24 -7.97
N GLN A 81 4.98 -3.18 -9.12
CA GLN A 81 5.31 -2.29 -10.22
C GLN A 81 4.09 -1.41 -10.55
N PRO A 82 3.84 -0.33 -9.78
CA PRO A 82 2.69 0.53 -9.98
C PRO A 82 2.69 1.19 -11.37
N MET A 83 1.52 1.20 -12.01
CA MET A 83 1.26 1.88 -13.28
C MET A 83 0.38 3.11 -13.10
N SER A 84 -0.54 3.05 -12.13
CA SER A 84 -1.31 4.19 -11.67
C SER A 84 -1.81 3.98 -10.24
N TYR A 85 -2.63 4.91 -9.74
CA TYR A 85 -3.32 4.79 -8.44
C TYR A 85 -4.78 4.34 -8.57
N ASN A 86 -5.24 3.92 -9.76
CA ASN A 86 -6.56 3.32 -9.96
C ASN A 86 -6.67 2.01 -9.16
N LEU A 87 -7.81 1.73 -8.52
CA LEU A 87 -7.99 0.53 -7.69
C LEU A 87 -8.56 -0.65 -8.50
N VAL A 88 -7.87 -1.04 -9.57
CA VAL A 88 -8.25 -2.20 -10.40
C VAL A 88 -7.04 -3.11 -10.60
N THR A 89 -7.11 -4.30 -10.05
CA THR A 89 -6.02 -5.29 -10.07
C THR A 89 -6.56 -6.69 -10.36
N ARG A 90 -5.67 -7.70 -10.34
CA ARG A 90 -6.07 -9.11 -10.40
C ARG A 90 -6.97 -9.55 -9.22
N SER A 91 -6.95 -8.82 -8.09
CA SER A 91 -7.84 -9.10 -6.96
C SER A 91 -9.28 -8.62 -7.16
N GLY A 92 -9.50 -7.68 -8.08
CA GLY A 92 -10.82 -7.12 -8.38
C GLY A 92 -10.82 -5.62 -8.63
N THR A 93 -12.02 -5.08 -8.80
CA THR A 93 -12.31 -3.65 -9.03
C THR A 93 -12.41 -2.87 -7.72
N GLU A 94 -12.44 -1.54 -7.81
CA GLU A 94 -12.63 -0.64 -6.68
C GLU A 94 -13.94 -0.91 -5.92
N ALA A 95 -15.03 -1.20 -6.64
CA ALA A 95 -16.31 -1.52 -6.03
C ALA A 95 -16.23 -2.81 -5.18
N GLN A 96 -15.50 -3.82 -5.66
CA GLN A 96 -15.26 -5.04 -4.91
C GLN A 96 -14.33 -4.79 -3.71
N PHE A 97 -13.31 -3.94 -3.86
CA PHE A 97 -12.45 -3.52 -2.76
C PHE A 97 -13.26 -2.80 -1.67
N ALA A 98 -14.06 -1.80 -2.02
CA ALA A 98 -14.92 -1.07 -1.09
C ALA A 98 -15.94 -2.00 -0.39
N SER A 99 -16.52 -2.95 -1.13
CA SER A 99 -17.41 -3.98 -0.56
C SER A 99 -16.68 -4.84 0.48
N MET A 100 -15.47 -5.30 0.18
CA MET A 100 -14.64 -6.07 1.10
C MET A 100 -14.29 -5.24 2.36
N VAL A 101 -13.83 -3.99 2.19
CA VAL A 101 -13.49 -3.13 3.33
C VAL A 101 -14.70 -2.95 4.26
N ARG A 102 -15.86 -2.63 3.69
CA ARG A 102 -17.10 -2.48 4.46
C ARG A 102 -17.47 -3.76 5.20
N ARG A 103 -17.55 -4.90 4.49
CA ARG A 103 -17.95 -6.19 5.09
C ARG A 103 -17.01 -6.65 6.20
N CYS A 104 -15.70 -6.52 6.00
CA CYS A 104 -14.71 -6.84 7.03
C CYS A 104 -14.85 -5.92 8.24
N ASN A 105 -15.00 -4.60 8.04
CA ASN A 105 -15.20 -3.66 9.14
C ASN A 105 -16.49 -3.92 9.92
N ASP A 106 -17.60 -4.26 9.24
CA ASP A 106 -18.91 -4.58 9.84
C ASP A 106 -18.80 -5.75 10.83
N VAL A 107 -17.90 -6.71 10.57
CA VAL A 107 -17.63 -7.85 11.47
C VAL A 107 -16.37 -7.66 12.31
N GLY A 108 -15.84 -6.44 12.38
CA GLY A 108 -14.73 -6.05 13.24
C GLY A 108 -13.35 -6.55 12.83
N VAL A 109 -13.12 -6.81 11.54
CA VAL A 109 -11.81 -7.16 10.96
C VAL A 109 -11.32 -5.95 10.15
N ARG A 110 -10.17 -5.38 10.55
CA ARG A 110 -9.59 -4.21 9.86
C ARG A 110 -8.87 -4.59 8.58
N ILE A 111 -8.80 -3.66 7.63
CA ILE A 111 -8.04 -3.82 6.39
C ILE A 111 -6.84 -2.87 6.42
N TYR A 112 -5.66 -3.44 6.23
CA TYR A 112 -4.39 -2.72 6.06
C TYR A 112 -3.93 -2.91 4.62
N VAL A 113 -3.59 -1.82 3.94
CA VAL A 113 -3.20 -1.82 2.54
C VAL A 113 -1.68 -1.86 2.38
N ASP A 114 -1.18 -2.74 1.51
CA ASP A 114 0.20 -2.66 1.03
C ASP A 114 0.30 -1.54 -0.02
N LEU A 115 0.94 -0.42 0.33
CA LEU A 115 1.09 0.74 -0.54
C LEU A 115 2.51 0.87 -1.06
N VAL A 116 2.66 0.70 -2.38
CA VAL A 116 3.92 0.83 -3.09
C VAL A 116 4.06 2.27 -3.60
N ILE A 117 4.67 3.13 -2.78
CA ILE A 117 4.79 4.58 -3.03
C ILE A 117 6.24 5.05 -3.27
N ASN A 118 7.18 4.12 -3.23
CA ASN A 118 8.60 4.43 -3.47
C ASN A 118 8.87 4.66 -4.95
N HIS A 119 8.30 3.83 -5.82
CA HIS A 119 8.68 3.74 -7.23
C HIS A 119 7.48 3.44 -8.13
N MET A 120 7.69 3.50 -9.43
CA MET A 120 6.75 3.07 -10.46
C MET A 120 7.28 1.84 -11.23
N ALA A 121 6.54 1.35 -12.24
CA ALA A 121 6.90 0.17 -13.01
C ALA A 121 8.12 0.35 -13.92
N ASP A 122 8.98 -0.66 -13.97
CA ASP A 122 10.05 -0.79 -14.98
C ASP A 122 9.55 -1.53 -16.22
N LEU A 123 8.78 -2.61 -16.02
CA LEU A 123 8.29 -3.48 -17.08
C LEU A 123 6.87 -3.08 -17.53
N VAL A 124 6.79 -2.11 -18.44
CA VAL A 124 5.52 -1.46 -18.83
C VAL A 124 4.86 -2.04 -20.10
N GLY A 125 5.50 -2.99 -20.78
CA GLY A 125 5.10 -3.45 -22.11
C GLY A 125 3.74 -4.15 -22.20
N GLY A 126 3.24 -4.71 -21.09
CA GLY A 126 1.91 -5.32 -21.02
C GLY A 126 0.78 -4.35 -20.64
N GLY A 127 1.09 -3.08 -20.40
CA GLY A 127 0.15 -2.11 -19.84
C GLY A 127 -0.16 -2.38 -18.36
N GLY A 128 -1.03 -1.56 -17.79
CA GLY A 128 -1.51 -1.71 -16.43
C GLY A 128 -2.78 -2.57 -16.33
N THR A 129 -3.05 -3.11 -15.15
CA THR A 129 -4.24 -3.93 -14.88
C THR A 129 -5.58 -3.21 -15.07
N ALA A 130 -5.58 -1.88 -15.14
CA ALA A 130 -6.74 -1.03 -15.42
C ALA A 130 -6.68 -0.38 -16.83
N GLY A 131 -5.69 -0.75 -17.64
CA GLY A 131 -5.53 -0.24 -19.01
C GLY A 131 -4.62 0.99 -19.13
N SER A 132 -4.00 1.48 -18.05
CA SER A 132 -3.03 2.56 -18.14
C SER A 132 -1.82 2.15 -18.98
N THR A 133 -1.31 3.10 -19.77
CA THR A 133 -0.03 2.95 -20.48
C THR A 133 1.05 3.74 -19.75
N ALA A 134 2.31 3.39 -19.99
CA ALA A 134 3.46 4.14 -19.49
C ALA A 134 4.62 4.06 -20.49
N ASN A 135 5.52 5.04 -20.42
CA ASN A 135 6.78 5.05 -21.17
C ASN A 135 7.94 5.12 -20.19
N ARG A 136 8.51 3.96 -19.89
CA ARG A 136 9.60 3.78 -18.93
C ARG A 136 10.88 4.57 -19.30
N PRO A 137 11.38 4.55 -20.55
CA PRO A 137 12.54 5.36 -20.94
C PRO A 137 12.36 6.86 -20.67
N ASN A 138 11.13 7.37 -20.81
CA ASN A 138 10.81 8.78 -20.60
C ASN A 138 10.22 9.09 -19.21
N PHE A 139 10.19 8.12 -18.29
CA PHE A 139 9.62 8.27 -16.94
C PHE A 139 8.19 8.82 -16.96
N SER A 140 7.38 8.38 -17.93
CA SER A 140 6.02 8.89 -18.14
C SER A 140 5.00 7.86 -17.67
N PHE A 141 4.19 8.25 -16.68
CA PHE A 141 3.10 7.47 -16.11
C PHE A 141 1.81 8.31 -16.10
N PRO A 142 1.14 8.45 -17.27
CA PRO A 142 -0.03 9.32 -17.44
C PRO A 142 -1.24 8.92 -16.59
N GLY A 143 -1.28 7.72 -16.00
CA GLY A 143 -2.36 7.31 -15.09
C GLY A 143 -2.36 8.03 -13.73
N VAL A 144 -1.24 8.62 -13.30
CA VAL A 144 -1.12 9.49 -12.09
C VAL A 144 -0.76 10.93 -12.44
N PRO A 145 -0.81 11.26 -13.73
CA PRO A 145 0.19 12.05 -14.46
C PRO A 145 1.54 12.31 -13.77
N PHE A 146 2.40 11.28 -13.66
CA PHE A 146 3.83 11.50 -13.39
C PHE A 146 4.64 11.60 -14.68
N SER A 147 5.66 12.45 -14.65
CA SER A 147 6.62 12.70 -15.70
C SER A 147 8.04 12.65 -15.14
N VAL A 148 9.05 12.78 -16.00
CA VAL A 148 10.47 12.76 -15.60
C VAL A 148 10.84 13.73 -14.46
N THR A 149 10.10 14.83 -14.28
CA THR A 149 10.36 15.79 -13.20
C THR A 149 9.95 15.29 -11.83
N ASP A 150 9.18 14.20 -11.75
CA ASP A 150 8.60 13.66 -10.52
C ASP A 150 9.45 12.53 -9.91
N PHE A 151 10.56 12.18 -10.56
CA PHE A 151 11.47 11.12 -10.15
C PHE A 151 12.82 11.67 -9.70
N ASN A 152 13.51 10.91 -8.86
CA ASN A 152 14.92 11.17 -8.57
C ASN A 152 15.77 10.96 -9.83
N PRO A 153 16.91 11.66 -9.97
CA PRO A 153 17.84 11.43 -11.07
C PRO A 153 18.22 9.95 -11.19
N PRO A 154 18.27 9.37 -12.40
CA PRO A 154 18.51 7.94 -12.56
C PRO A 154 19.88 7.49 -12.04
N CYS A 155 19.88 6.60 -11.04
CA CYS A 155 21.03 5.86 -10.54
C CYS A 155 20.54 4.50 -9.99
N LEU A 156 21.45 3.55 -9.76
CA LEU A 156 21.12 2.24 -9.17
C LEU A 156 21.62 2.16 -7.73
N ILE A 157 20.84 1.53 -6.85
CA ILE A 157 21.31 1.19 -5.51
C ILE A 157 22.38 0.10 -5.63
N THR A 158 23.62 0.44 -5.26
CA THR A 158 24.78 -0.47 -5.29
C THR A 158 25.52 -0.54 -3.96
N ASN A 159 25.27 0.39 -3.04
CA ASN A 159 25.90 0.45 -1.72
C ASN A 159 24.86 0.75 -0.63
N TYR A 160 24.50 -0.28 0.15
CA TYR A 160 23.56 -0.13 1.27
C TYR A 160 24.13 0.64 2.47
N ASN A 161 25.43 0.94 2.49
CA ASN A 161 26.04 1.80 3.51
C ASN A 161 25.93 3.30 3.17
N ASP A 162 25.45 3.65 1.97
CA ASP A 162 25.16 5.03 1.58
C ASP A 162 23.65 5.30 1.69
N PRO A 163 23.17 5.96 2.76
CA PRO A 163 21.74 6.19 2.96
C PRO A 163 21.13 7.16 1.94
N ILE A 164 21.92 8.00 1.29
CA ILE A 164 21.42 8.90 0.24
C ILE A 164 21.17 8.09 -1.03
N MET A 165 22.11 7.21 -1.41
CA MET A 165 21.92 6.27 -2.51
C MET A 165 20.72 5.35 -2.28
N VAL A 166 20.60 4.76 -1.10
CA VAL A 166 19.49 3.84 -0.76
C VAL A 166 18.13 4.50 -0.91
N ARG A 167 18.01 5.81 -0.67
CA ARG A 167 16.74 6.54 -0.70
C ARG A 167 16.41 7.19 -2.04
N ASN A 168 17.44 7.52 -2.84
CA ASN A 168 17.27 8.37 -4.03
C ASN A 168 17.68 7.68 -5.34
N CYS A 169 18.06 6.40 -5.30
CA CYS A 169 18.39 5.60 -6.48
C CYS A 169 17.38 4.48 -6.70
N GLN A 170 17.31 4.01 -7.94
CA GLN A 170 16.40 2.97 -8.38
C GLN A 170 16.74 1.63 -7.74
N LEU A 171 15.79 1.10 -6.98
CA LEU A 171 15.80 -0.27 -6.49
C LEU A 171 15.55 -1.20 -7.68
N VAL A 172 16.54 -1.98 -8.08
CA VAL A 172 16.47 -2.94 -9.21
C VAL A 172 15.83 -2.35 -10.49
N SER A 173 16.25 -1.13 -10.86
CA SER A 173 15.80 -0.38 -12.05
C SER A 173 14.38 0.23 -11.98
N LEU A 174 13.66 0.07 -10.86
CA LEU A 174 12.35 0.67 -10.69
C LEU A 174 12.46 2.21 -10.61
N PRO A 175 11.74 2.97 -11.45
CA PRO A 175 11.72 4.44 -11.40
C PRO A 175 11.41 4.98 -10.02
N ASP A 176 12.40 5.65 -9.40
CA ASP A 176 12.35 6.07 -8.01
C ASP A 176 11.68 7.46 -7.89
N LEU A 177 10.50 7.52 -7.27
CA LEU A 177 9.73 8.77 -7.13
C LEU A 177 10.47 9.73 -6.20
N ASN A 178 10.46 11.03 -6.52
CA ASN A 178 11.01 12.04 -5.64
C ASN A 178 9.92 12.58 -4.71
N GLN A 179 9.75 11.95 -3.55
CA GLN A 179 8.80 12.42 -2.52
C GLN A 179 9.28 13.72 -1.83
N GLY A 180 10.37 14.34 -2.28
CA GLY A 180 10.74 15.73 -1.97
C GLY A 180 9.83 16.75 -2.66
N ILE A 181 9.18 16.36 -3.76
CA ILE A 181 8.37 17.24 -4.61
C ILE A 181 6.93 17.32 -4.08
N PRO A 182 6.36 18.54 -3.92
CA PRO A 182 4.99 18.71 -3.45
C PRO A 182 3.96 17.93 -4.28
N TRP A 183 4.05 17.98 -5.61
CA TRP A 183 3.14 17.24 -6.50
C TRP A 183 3.11 15.73 -6.22
N VAL A 184 4.28 15.10 -6.04
CA VAL A 184 4.39 13.67 -5.71
C VAL A 184 3.74 13.38 -4.36
N ARG A 185 3.98 14.22 -3.35
CA ARG A 185 3.35 14.08 -2.03
C ARG A 185 1.84 14.20 -2.12
N ASP A 186 1.34 15.19 -2.85
CA ASP A 186 -0.10 15.44 -3.00
C ASP A 186 -0.79 14.22 -3.62
N LYS A 187 -0.18 13.60 -4.64
CA LYS A 187 -0.73 12.38 -5.26
C LYS A 187 -0.71 11.16 -4.35
N ILE A 188 0.34 10.99 -3.54
CA ILE A 188 0.38 9.92 -2.54
C ILE A 188 -0.67 10.16 -1.43
N VAL A 189 -0.79 11.39 -0.96
CA VAL A 189 -1.77 11.77 0.07
C VAL A 189 -3.21 11.64 -0.45
N GLU A 190 -3.47 12.00 -1.70
CA GLU A 190 -4.76 11.81 -2.38
C GLU A 190 -5.14 10.32 -2.39
N LEU A 191 -4.22 9.43 -2.78
CA LEU A 191 -4.42 7.98 -2.73
C LEU A 191 -4.69 7.48 -1.29
N MET A 192 -3.87 7.89 -0.33
CA MET A 192 -4.03 7.45 1.07
C MET A 192 -5.38 7.91 1.65
N ASN A 193 -5.76 9.16 1.42
CA ASN A 193 -7.04 9.70 1.87
C ASN A 193 -8.22 9.05 1.18
N HIS A 194 -8.10 8.70 -0.12
CA HIS A 194 -9.13 7.93 -0.82
C HIS A 194 -9.35 6.57 -0.15
N LEU A 195 -8.28 5.83 0.12
CA LEU A 195 -8.36 4.53 0.79
C LEU A 195 -8.91 4.64 2.22
N ILE A 196 -8.50 5.65 2.98
CA ILE A 196 -9.09 5.96 4.30
C ILE A 196 -10.59 6.24 4.16
N GLY A 197 -11.00 7.00 3.14
CA GLY A 197 -12.40 7.25 2.81
C GLY A 197 -13.21 5.99 2.49
N LEU A 198 -12.56 4.96 1.94
CA LEU A 198 -13.15 3.64 1.73
C LEU A 198 -13.21 2.78 3.01
N GLY A 199 -12.51 3.19 4.09
CA GLY A 199 -12.58 2.58 5.41
C GLY A 199 -11.39 1.68 5.79
N VAL A 200 -10.24 1.79 5.12
CA VAL A 200 -9.02 1.11 5.57
C VAL A 200 -8.54 1.68 6.92
N ALA A 201 -7.80 0.88 7.69
CA ALA A 201 -7.30 1.23 9.02
C ALA A 201 -5.87 1.80 9.01
#